data_AF-A0A521X8Z1-F1
#
_entry.id   AF-A0A521X8Z1-F1
#
_cell.length_a   1.000
_cell.length_b   1.000
_cell.length_c   1.000
_cell.angle_alpha   90.00
_cell.angle_beta   90.00
_cell.angle_gamma   90.00
#
_symmetry.space_group_name_H-M   'P 1'
#
loop_
_entity.id
_entity.type
_entity.pdbx_description
1 polymer ?
#
loop_
_entity_poly.entity_id
_entity_poly.type
_entity_poly.pdbx_seq_one_letter_code
_entity_poly.pdbx_strand_id
1 'polypeptide(L)' 'MQIESISAGNKKIVMNLRHSVEVKAFVDAKAAENNLLPSTMYRNIFNAGLKAMYNLDIRNNQIVQE' A
#
# COMPACT_ATOMS: atom_id res chain seq x y z
N MET A 1 -24.95 27.80 -1.87
CA MET A 1 -24.69 26.37 -1.60
C MET A 1 -23.41 26.32 -0.78
N GLN A 2 -23.53 26.08 0.51
CA GLN A 2 -22.43 26.14 1.47
C GLN A 2 -21.70 24.79 1.40
N ILE A 3 -20.44 24.79 0.97
CA ILE A 3 -19.63 23.56 0.92
C ILE A 3 -19.19 23.30 2.35
N GLU A 4 -19.90 22.40 3.03
CA GLU A 4 -19.44 21.85 4.30
C GLU A 4 -18.14 21.10 4.04
N SER A 5 -17.08 21.52 4.73
CA SER A 5 -15.79 20.87 4.73
C SER A 5 -15.95 19.46 5.31
N ILE A 6 -16.05 18.47 4.42
CA ILE A 6 -15.91 17.07 4.81
C ILE A 6 -14.48 16.93 5.29
N SER A 7 -14.28 16.90 6.61
CA SER A 7 -13.04 16.39 7.17
C SER A 7 -12.99 14.92 6.77
N ALA A 8 -12.32 14.62 5.66
CA ALA A 8 -12.00 13.27 5.25
C ALA A 8 -10.97 12.73 6.26
N GLY A 9 -11.44 12.39 7.46
CA GLY A 9 -10.66 11.60 8.41
C GLY A 9 -10.16 10.39 7.63
N ASN A 10 -8.84 10.27 7.54
CA ASN A 10 -8.13 9.35 6.67
C ASN A 10 -8.50 7.90 7.03
N LYS A 11 -9.65 7.43 6.52
CA LYS A 11 -10.27 6.19 6.95
C LYS A 11 -9.42 5.07 6.38
N LYS A 12 -8.63 4.43 7.24
CA LYS A 12 -7.74 3.34 6.86
C LYS A 12 -8.58 2.18 6.33
N ILE A 13 -8.66 2.04 5.01
CA ILE A 13 -9.32 0.91 4.37
C ILE A 13 -8.43 -0.32 4.60
N VAL A 14 -8.96 -1.32 5.29
CA VAL A 14 -8.29 -2.60 5.48
C VAL A 14 -8.67 -3.50 4.31
N MET A 15 -7.68 -3.99 3.57
CA MET A 15 -7.86 -4.96 2.50
C MET A 15 -7.34 -6.32 2.96
N ASN A 16 -8.21 -7.33 2.95
CA ASN A 16 -7.82 -8.70 3.23
C ASN A 16 -7.23 -9.33 1.96
N LEU A 17 -5.91 -9.53 1.94
CA LEU A 17 -5.21 -10.16 0.84
C LEU A 17 -5.24 -11.68 1.00
N ARG A 18 -5.59 -12.41 -0.08
CA ARG A 18 -5.42 -13.87 -0.16
C ARG A 18 -4.20 -14.17 -1.00
N HIS A 19 -3.28 -14.95 -0.45
CA HIS A 19 -2.05 -15.39 -1.09
C HIS A 19 -1.66 -16.75 -0.50
N SER A 20 -0.71 -17.43 -1.14
CA SER A 20 -0.21 -18.72 -0.65
C SER A 20 0.60 -18.55 0.64
N VAL A 21 0.80 -19.65 1.39
CA VAL A 21 1.54 -19.63 2.65
C VAL A 21 3.00 -19.20 2.42
N GLU A 22 3.58 -19.62 1.30
CA GLU A 22 4.96 -19.29 0.91
C GLU A 22 5.12 -17.79 0.63
N VAL A 23 4.15 -17.17 -0.06
CA VAL A 23 4.15 -15.72 -0.29
C VAL A 23 4.07 -14.96 1.03
N LYS A 24 3.21 -15.41 1.96
CA LYS A 24 3.13 -14.80 3.29
C LYS A 24 4.46 -14.88 4.03
N ALA A 25 5.06 -16.06 4.07
CA ALA A 25 6.33 -16.29 4.76
C ALA A 25 7.46 -15.44 4.18
N PHE A 26 7.52 -15.31 2.85
CA PHE A 26 8.48 -14.45 2.17
C PHE A 26 8.30 -12.97 2.55
N VAL A 27 7.07 -12.46 2.50
CA VAL A 27 6.80 -11.05 2.83
C VAL A 27 7.08 -10.76 4.30
N ASP A 28 6.71 -11.67 5.21
CA ASP A 28 6.99 -11.52 6.64
C ASP A 28 8.50 -11.48 6.91
N ALA A 29 9.28 -12.35 6.27
CA ALA A 29 10.74 -12.35 6.39
C ALA A 29 11.36 -11.05 5.88
N LYS A 30 10.95 -10.57 4.70
CA LYS A 30 11.43 -9.29 4.14
C LYS A 30 11.00 -8.09 4.97
N ALA A 31 9.80 -8.10 5.53
CA ALA A 31 9.36 -7.05 6.44
C ALA A 31 10.24 -7.01 7.71
N ALA A 32 10.55 -8.16 8.30
CA ALA A 32 11.42 -8.27 9.46
C ALA A 32 12.86 -7.79 9.18
N GLU A 33 13.45 -8.20 8.05
CA GLU A 33 14.79 -7.75 7.62
C GLU A 33 14.89 -6.21 7.51
N ASN A 34 13.78 -5.54 7.17
CA ASN A 34 13.73 -4.10 6.96
C ASN A 34 13.16 -3.33 8.16
N ASN A 35 12.89 -3.98 9.30
CA ASN A 35 12.19 -3.39 10.46
C ASN A 35 10.85 -2.73 10.08
N LEU A 36 10.10 -3.35 9.17
CA LEU A 36 8.79 -2.88 8.69
C LEU A 36 7.67 -3.81 9.15
N LEU A 37 6.45 -3.28 9.17
CA LEU A 37 5.25 -4.11 9.27
C LEU A 37 5.02 -4.85 7.93
N PRO A 38 4.49 -6.10 7.95
CA PRO A 38 4.15 -6.83 6.72
C PRO A 38 3.23 -6.04 5.79
N SER A 39 2.27 -5.29 6.33
CA SER A 39 1.37 -4.43 5.56
C SER A 39 2.10 -3.31 4.81
N THR A 40 3.14 -2.73 5.42
CA THR A 40 4.01 -1.75 4.75
C THR A 40 4.80 -2.41 3.62
N MET A 41 5.31 -3.62 3.85
CA MET A 41 6.02 -4.36 2.81
C MET A 41 5.10 -4.70 1.61
N TYR A 42 3.88 -5.17 1.86
CA TYR A 42 2.89 -5.39 0.80
C TYR A 42 2.62 -4.11 -0.01
N ARG A 43 2.52 -2.95 0.67
CA ARG A 43 2.33 -1.67 -0.01
C ARG A 43 3.53 -1.30 -0.88
N ASN A 44 4.75 -1.50 -0.39
CA ASN A 44 5.97 -1.22 -1.14
C ASN A 44 6.08 -2.09 -2.39
N ILE A 45 5.82 -3.40 -2.26
CA ILE A 45 5.80 -4.34 -3.39
C ILE A 45 4.75 -3.93 -4.42
N PHE A 46 3.55 -3.59 -3.97
CA PHE A 46 2.47 -3.13 -4.85
C PHE A 46 2.85 -1.85 -5.61
N ASN A 47 3.37 -0.84 -4.92
CA ASN A 47 3.82 0.40 -5.55
C ASN A 47 4.99 0.17 -6.54
N ALA A 48 5.94 -0.70 -6.20
CA ALA A 48 7.05 -1.05 -7.10
C ALA A 48 6.55 -1.72 -8.40
N GLY A 49 5.58 -2.61 -8.29
CA GLY A 49 4.93 -3.23 -9.46
C GLY A 49 4.21 -2.20 -10.34
N LEU A 50 3.47 -1.27 -9.74
CA LEU A 50 2.80 -0.20 -10.48
C LEU A 50 3.76 0.73 -11.21
N LYS A 51 4.88 1.11 -10.56
CA LYS A 51 5.91 1.93 -11.20
C LYS A 51 6.54 1.20 -12.39
N ALA A 52 6.86 -0.08 -12.23
CA ALA A 52 7.46 -0.88 -13.30
C ALA A 52 6.51 -1.10 -14.50
N MET A 53 5.21 -1.29 -14.26
CA MET A 53 4.24 -1.60 -15.32
C MET A 53 3.64 -0.37 -15.99
N TYR A 54 3.42 0.70 -15.22
CA TYR A 54 2.61 1.85 -15.65
C TYR A 54 3.24 3.21 -15.34
N ASN A 55 4.46 3.25 -14.79
CA ASN A 55 5.10 4.48 -14.29
C ASN A 55 4.23 5.26 -13.28
N LEU A 56 3.44 4.55 -12.47
CA LEU A 56 2.58 5.13 -11.43
C LEU A 56 3.17 4.93 -10.03
N ASP A 57 2.99 5.91 -9.16
CA ASP A 57 3.26 5.81 -7.73
C ASP A 57 1.99 6.10 -6.92
N ILE A 58 1.87 5.57 -5.70
CA ILE A 58 0.76 5.89 -4.79
C ILE A 58 1.28 6.44 -3.47
N ARG A 59 1.02 7.73 -3.23
CA ARG A 59 1.38 8.47 -2.00
C ARG A 59 0.11 8.95 -1.32
N ASN A 60 -0.03 8.76 -0.01
CA ASN A 60 -1.22 9.18 0.75
C ASN A 60 -2.56 8.74 0.13
N ASN A 61 -2.63 7.52 -0.42
CA ASN A 61 -3.79 6.98 -1.15
C ASN A 61 -4.18 7.75 -2.43
N GLN A 62 -3.26 8.50 -3.02
CA GLN A 62 -3.45 9.19 -4.29
C GLN A 62 -2.44 8.68 -5.32
N ILE A 63 -2.90 8.50 -6.57
CA ILE A 63 -2.01 8.19 -7.69
C ILE A 63 -1.22 9.46 -8.04
N VAL A 64 0.09 9.33 -8.12
CA VAL A 64 1.02 10.37 -8.58
C VAL A 64 1.66 9.85 -9.87
N GLN A 65 1.58 10.64 -10.94
CA GLN A 65 2.33 10.40 -12.18
C GLN A 65 3.61 11.24 -12.15
N GLU A 66 4.74 10.61 -12.46
CA GLU A 66 6.04 11.26 -12.68
C GLU A 66 6.43 11.13 -14.14
#